data_AF-A0A075E165-F1
#
_entry.id   AF-A0A075E165-F1
#
_cell.length_a   1.000
_cell.length_b   1.000
_cell.length_c   1.000
_cell.angle_alpha   90.00
_cell.angle_beta   90.00
_cell.angle_gamma   90.00
#
_symmetry.space_group_name_H-M   'P 1'
#
loop_
_entity.id
_entity.type
_entity.pdbx_description
1 polymer ?
#
loop_
_entity_poly.entity_id
_entity_poly.type
_entity_poly.pdbx_seq_one_letter_code
_entity_poly.pdbx_strand_id
1 'polypeptide(L)'
;STSLVISITALLFRWREEPIISFSGNFQTNNFNEIFQFLILLCSTLCIPLSVEYIECTEMAITEFLLFVLTATLGGMFLCGANDLITIFVAPECFSLCSYLLSGYTKRDLRSNEATMKYLLMGGASSSILVHGFSWLYGSSGGEIELQEI
;
A
#
# COMPACT_ATOMS: atom_id res chain seq x y z
N SER A 1 -8.17 13.02 -8.98
CA SER A 1 -6.86 13.70 -8.96
C SER A 1 -6.84 14.84 -7.94
N THR A 2 -7.88 15.67 -7.85
CA THR A 2 -7.96 16.79 -6.89
C THR A 2 -7.76 16.35 -5.44
N SER A 3 -8.34 15.23 -5.03
CA SER A 3 -8.14 14.64 -3.69
C SER A 3 -6.68 14.31 -3.37
N LEU A 4 -5.93 13.75 -4.33
CA LEU A 4 -4.51 13.42 -4.13
C LEU A 4 -3.64 14.67 -4.04
N VAL A 5 -3.93 15.70 -4.84
CA VAL A 5 -3.24 16.99 -4.76
C VAL A 5 -3.52 17.67 -3.41
N ILE A 6 -4.76 17.56 -2.91
CA ILE A 6 -5.13 18.02 -1.56
C ILE A 6 -4.37 17.24 -0.50
N SER A 7 -4.24 15.92 -0.61
CA SER A 7 -3.45 15.11 0.32
C SER A 7 -1.96 15.45 0.31
N ILE A 8 -1.38 15.70 -0.86
CA ILE A 8 0.03 16.13 -0.99
C ILE A 8 0.24 17.49 -0.34
N THR A 9 -0.65 18.45 -0.59
CA THR A 9 -0.56 19.78 0.00
C THR A 9 -0.79 19.75 1.52
N ALA A 10 -1.68 18.88 2.02
CA ALA A 10 -1.88 18.65 3.45
C ALA A 10 -0.62 18.07 4.11
N LEU A 11 0.08 17.10 3.48
CA LEU A 11 1.34 16.57 4.01
C LEU A 11 2.45 17.63 4.03
N LEU A 12 2.56 18.45 2.98
CA LEU A 12 3.53 19.55 2.95
C LEU A 12 3.26 20.60 4.05
N PHE A 13 2.00 20.80 4.42
CA PHE A 13 1.63 21.68 5.52
C PHE A 13 1.95 21.04 6.88
N ARG A 14 1.70 19.72 7.00
CA ARG A 14 1.93 18.92 8.20
C ARG A 14 3.40 18.67 8.53
N TRP A 15 4.30 18.77 7.55
CA TRP A 15 5.76 18.76 7.75
C TRP A 15 6.26 19.76 8.82
N ARG A 16 5.44 20.78 9.16
CA ARG A 16 5.78 21.79 10.17
C ARG A 16 5.21 21.49 11.56
N GLU A 17 4.48 20.39 11.76
CA GLU A 17 3.88 20.03 13.05
C GLU A 17 4.72 18.99 13.79
N GLU A 18 4.67 19.02 15.14
CA GLU A 18 5.34 18.08 16.03
C GLU A 18 4.83 16.63 15.80
N PRO A 19 5.66 15.59 16.01
CA PRO A 19 5.28 14.20 15.75
C PRO A 19 4.06 13.80 16.59
N ILE A 20 2.93 13.58 15.92
CA ILE A 20 1.69 13.16 16.57
C ILE A 20 1.73 11.63 16.68
N ILE A 21 1.86 11.15 17.91
CA ILE A 21 1.62 9.74 18.24
C ILE A 21 0.10 9.56 18.22
N SER A 22 -0.42 8.91 17.19
CA SER A 22 -1.85 8.62 17.06
C SER A 22 -2.11 7.13 17.22
N PHE A 23 -3.29 6.79 17.73
CA PHE A 23 -3.73 5.42 17.92
C PHE A 23 -2.89 4.62 18.94
N SER A 24 -2.85 5.10 20.18
CA SER A 24 -2.29 4.35 21.33
C SER A 24 -0.83 3.89 21.20
N GLY A 25 -0.02 4.51 20.32
CA GLY A 25 1.38 4.11 20.09
C GLY A 25 1.63 3.33 18.80
N ASN A 26 0.59 2.77 18.18
CA ASN A 26 0.70 1.91 16.99
C ASN A 26 0.92 2.67 15.69
N PHE A 27 0.61 3.98 15.66
CA PHE A 27 0.81 4.82 14.49
C PHE A 27 1.68 6.04 14.82
N GLN A 28 2.96 5.93 14.49
CA GLN A 28 3.91 7.02 14.67
C GLN A 28 4.03 7.82 13.37
N THR A 29 3.82 9.14 13.45
CA THR A 29 4.14 10.04 12.34
C THR A 29 5.46 10.74 12.65
N ASN A 30 6.54 10.22 12.09
CA ASN A 30 7.86 10.83 12.13
C ASN A 30 8.22 11.40 10.75
N ASN A 31 9.17 12.32 10.68
CA ASN A 31 9.64 12.92 9.41
C ASN A 31 10.05 11.85 8.37
N PHE A 32 10.57 10.69 8.81
CA PHE A 32 10.87 9.57 7.92
C PHE A 32 9.61 9.01 7.26
N ASN A 33 8.57 8.73 8.03
CA ASN A 33 7.30 8.17 7.54
C ASN A 33 6.62 9.14 6.56
N GLU A 34 6.72 10.45 6.82
CA GLU A 34 6.20 11.48 5.92
C GLU A 34 6.88 11.48 4.54
N ILE A 35 8.20 11.24 4.48
CA ILE A 35 8.94 11.13 3.21
C ILE A 35 8.41 9.95 2.39
N PHE A 36 8.18 8.78 3.00
CA PHE A 36 7.64 7.63 2.26
C PHE A 36 6.18 7.82 1.86
N GLN A 37 5.35 8.41 2.71
CA GLN A 37 3.96 8.74 2.35
C GLN A 37 3.92 9.73 1.18
N PHE A 38 4.79 10.73 1.18
CA PHE A 38 4.95 11.66 0.07
C PHE A 38 5.37 10.93 -1.21
N LEU A 39 6.33 10.01 -1.13
CA LEU A 39 6.76 9.21 -2.28
C LEU A 39 5.61 8.38 -2.87
N ILE A 40 4.82 7.70 -2.02
CA ILE A 40 3.67 6.90 -2.46
C ILE A 40 2.61 7.77 -3.14
N LEU A 41 2.31 8.93 -2.57
CA LEU A 41 1.36 9.87 -3.17
C LEU A 41 1.86 10.44 -4.50
N LEU A 42 3.15 10.74 -4.61
CA LEU A 42 3.77 11.18 -5.85
C LEU A 42 3.66 10.10 -6.93
N CYS A 43 4.01 8.85 -6.61
CA CYS A 43 3.85 7.72 -7.53
C CYS A 43 2.40 7.57 -7.99
N SER A 44 1.43 7.61 -7.08
CA SER A 44 0.01 7.47 -7.43
C SER A 44 -0.52 8.60 -8.31
N THR A 45 -0.07 9.82 -8.05
CA THR A 45 -0.45 11.02 -8.81
C THR A 45 0.11 10.96 -10.22
N LEU A 46 1.30 10.37 -10.43
CA LEU A 46 1.87 10.14 -11.75
C LEU A 46 1.22 8.93 -12.46
N CYS A 47 0.89 7.86 -11.74
CA CYS A 47 0.28 6.66 -12.31
C CYS A 47 -1.09 6.94 -12.94
N ILE A 48 -1.93 7.77 -12.32
CA ILE A 48 -3.28 8.05 -12.82
C ILE A 48 -3.27 8.63 -14.25
N PRO A 49 -2.62 9.77 -14.55
CA PRO A 49 -2.63 10.35 -15.90
C PRO A 49 -1.96 9.44 -16.93
N LEU A 50 -0.89 8.73 -16.56
CA LEU A 50 -0.23 7.76 -17.44
C LEU A 50 -1.16 6.61 -17.84
N SER A 51 -2.08 6.22 -16.96
CA SER A 51 -3.01 5.12 -17.24
C SER A 51 -4.29 5.56 -17.98
N VAL A 52 -4.61 6.86 -18.04
CA VAL A 52 -5.85 7.33 -18.69
C VAL A 52 -5.87 6.95 -20.17
N GLU A 53 -4.78 7.26 -20.88
CA GLU A 53 -4.67 6.97 -22.33
C GLU A 53 -4.80 5.47 -22.63
N TYR A 54 -4.25 4.62 -21.75
CA TYR A 54 -4.37 3.16 -21.88
C TYR A 54 -5.81 2.66 -21.67
N ILE A 55 -6.52 3.21 -20.68
CA ILE A 55 -7.89 2.80 -20.37
C ILE A 55 -8.86 3.25 -21.46
N GLU A 56 -8.68 4.45 -22.00
CA GLU A 56 -9.47 4.98 -23.12
C GLU A 56 -9.32 4.11 -24.37
N CYS A 57 -8.09 3.69 -24.71
CA CYS A 57 -7.84 2.78 -25.83
C CYS A 57 -8.46 1.39 -25.66
N THR A 58 -8.68 0.93 -24.42
CA THR A 58 -9.17 -0.44 -24.15
C THR A 58 -10.67 -0.48 -23.79
N GLU A 59 -11.36 0.66 -23.83
CA GLU A 59 -12.79 0.82 -23.50
C GLU A 59 -13.19 0.23 -22.13
N MET A 60 -12.28 0.30 -21.15
CA MET A 60 -12.51 -0.25 -19.80
C MET A 60 -13.03 0.80 -18.81
N ALA A 61 -13.66 0.34 -17.73
CA ALA A 61 -14.30 1.22 -16.75
C ALA A 61 -13.29 1.96 -15.85
N ILE A 62 -12.95 3.21 -16.21
CA ILE A 62 -12.01 4.10 -15.47
C ILE A 62 -12.23 4.08 -13.94
N THR A 63 -13.49 3.97 -13.50
CA THR A 63 -13.84 3.92 -12.07
C THR A 63 -13.26 2.72 -11.33
N GLU A 64 -13.25 1.52 -11.93
CA GLU A 64 -12.70 0.31 -11.30
C GLU A 64 -11.18 0.46 -11.10
N PHE A 65 -10.48 0.96 -12.12
CA PHE A 65 -9.05 1.24 -12.05
C PHE A 65 -8.73 2.27 -10.95
N LEU A 66 -9.47 3.38 -10.92
CA LEU A 66 -9.27 4.43 -9.91
C LEU A 66 -9.50 3.90 -8.50
N LEU A 67 -10.50 3.03 -8.30
CA LEU A 67 -10.81 2.42 -7.01
C LEU A 67 -9.65 1.55 -6.53
N PHE A 68 -9.08 0.70 -7.38
CA PHE A 68 -7.95 -0.15 -7.00
C PHE A 68 -6.68 0.65 -6.72
N VAL A 69 -6.38 1.68 -7.53
CA VAL A 69 -5.22 2.54 -7.29
C VAL A 69 -5.37 3.31 -5.98
N LEU A 70 -6.53 3.92 -5.71
CA LEU A 70 -6.77 4.65 -4.47
C LEU A 70 -6.72 3.72 -3.24
N THR A 71 -7.30 2.53 -3.33
CA THR A 71 -7.25 1.55 -2.25
C THR A 71 -5.82 1.07 -1.99
N ALA A 72 -5.03 0.83 -3.05
CA ALA A 72 -3.61 0.53 -2.92
C ALA A 72 -2.86 1.68 -2.23
N THR A 73 -3.07 2.93 -2.65
CA THR A 73 -2.40 4.08 -2.02
C THR A 73 -2.71 4.20 -0.54
N LEU A 74 -3.96 3.93 -0.15
CA LEU A 74 -4.36 3.92 1.25
C LEU A 74 -3.61 2.83 2.02
N GLY A 75 -3.55 1.61 1.49
CA GLY A 75 -2.75 0.53 2.10
C GLY A 75 -1.27 0.89 2.26
N GLY A 76 -0.68 1.54 1.24
CA GLY A 76 0.70 2.03 1.29
C GLY A 76 0.91 3.13 2.34
N MET A 77 -0.04 4.06 2.50
CA MET A 77 0.03 5.09 3.54
C MET A 77 -0.06 4.49 4.95
N PHE A 78 -0.89 3.46 5.15
CA PHE A 78 -0.96 2.73 6.41
C PHE A 78 0.35 2.00 6.72
N LEU A 79 0.99 1.40 5.72
CA LEU A 79 2.28 0.74 5.89
C LEU A 79 3.36 1.71 6.40
N CYS A 80 3.41 2.94 5.86
CA CYS A 80 4.41 3.91 6.27
C CYS A 80 4.31 4.33 7.74
N GLY A 81 3.15 4.23 8.38
CA GLY A 81 2.98 4.57 9.79
C GLY A 81 2.91 3.36 10.72
N ALA A 82 3.12 2.15 10.20
CA ALA A 82 2.99 0.91 10.97
C ALA A 82 4.09 0.76 12.01
N ASN A 83 3.72 0.57 13.27
CA ASN A 83 4.64 0.29 14.38
C ASN A 83 4.54 -1.15 14.92
N ASP A 84 3.57 -1.94 14.45
CA ASP A 84 3.35 -3.32 14.91
C ASP A 84 3.56 -4.32 13.79
N LEU A 85 4.01 -5.54 14.13
CA LEU A 85 4.18 -6.64 13.17
C LEU A 85 2.88 -6.95 12.42
N ILE A 86 1.74 -6.85 13.08
CA ILE A 86 0.42 -7.11 12.46
C ILE A 86 0.14 -6.07 11.37
N THR A 87 0.36 -4.79 11.66
CA THR A 87 0.11 -3.71 10.69
C THR A 87 1.08 -3.80 9.52
N ILE A 88 2.35 -4.15 9.78
CA ILE A 88 3.37 -4.40 8.76
C ILE A 88 3.03 -5.64 7.91
N PHE A 89 2.27 -6.60 8.43
CA PHE A 89 1.77 -7.72 7.64
C PHE A 89 0.53 -7.34 6.80
N VAL A 90 -0.46 -6.70 7.41
CA VAL A 90 -1.77 -6.47 6.78
C VAL A 90 -1.72 -5.37 5.73
N ALA A 91 -0.93 -4.31 5.96
CA ALA A 91 -0.89 -3.17 5.03
C ALA A 91 -0.31 -3.52 3.64
N PRO A 92 0.83 -4.26 3.53
CA PRO A 92 1.33 -4.73 2.25
C PRO A 92 0.42 -5.75 1.57
N GLU A 93 -0.29 -6.59 2.33
CA GLU A 93 -1.29 -7.52 1.76
C GLU A 93 -2.47 -6.78 1.14
N CYS A 94 -2.97 -5.73 1.78
CA CYS A 94 -4.01 -4.89 1.19
C CYS A 94 -3.53 -4.19 -0.09
N PHE A 95 -2.30 -3.67 -0.07
CA PHE A 95 -1.65 -3.08 -1.25
C PHE A 95 -1.48 -4.11 -2.39
N SER A 96 -1.01 -5.32 -2.06
CA SER A 96 -0.71 -6.37 -3.02
C SER A 96 -1.98 -6.91 -3.68
N LEU A 97 -3.06 -7.14 -2.92
CA LEU A 97 -4.36 -7.55 -3.45
C LEU A 97 -4.90 -6.57 -4.49
N CYS A 98 -4.80 -5.26 -4.22
CA CYS A 98 -5.19 -4.23 -5.20
C CYS A 98 -4.32 -4.30 -6.46
N SER A 99 -3.01 -4.53 -6.31
CA SER A 99 -2.09 -4.70 -7.44
C SER A 99 -2.36 -5.98 -8.24
N TYR A 100 -2.78 -7.07 -7.60
CA TYR A 100 -3.17 -8.31 -8.28
C TYR A 100 -4.40 -8.07 -9.14
N LEU A 101 -5.43 -7.41 -8.59
CA LEU A 101 -6.63 -7.04 -9.34
C LEU A 101 -6.30 -6.12 -10.52
N LEU A 102 -5.36 -5.19 -10.36
CA LEU A 102 -4.92 -4.30 -11.45
C LEU A 102 -4.19 -5.04 -12.58
N SER A 103 -3.41 -6.09 -12.25
CA SER A 103 -2.74 -6.92 -13.27
C SER A 103 -3.72 -7.70 -14.15
N GLY A 104 -4.92 -7.96 -13.62
CA GLY A 104 -6.01 -8.71 -14.26
C GLY A 104 -7.11 -7.83 -14.82
N TYR A 105 -6.84 -6.53 -14.95
CA TYR A 105 -7.84 -5.55 -15.28
C TYR A 105 -8.47 -5.83 -16.66
N THR A 106 -7.68 -6.31 -17.62
CA THR A 106 -8.17 -6.73 -18.95
C THR A 106 -8.75 -8.14 -18.91
N LYS A 107 -9.98 -8.28 -18.37
CA LYS A 107 -10.66 -9.58 -18.14
C LYS A 107 -10.81 -10.45 -19.41
N ARG A 108 -10.82 -9.83 -20.59
CA ARG A 108 -10.97 -10.51 -21.89
C ARG A 108 -9.66 -11.13 -22.40
N ASP A 109 -8.51 -10.69 -21.89
CA ASP A 109 -7.21 -11.18 -22.32
C ASP A 109 -6.75 -12.34 -21.45
N LEU A 110 -6.58 -13.51 -22.08
CA LEU A 110 -6.05 -14.71 -21.42
C LEU A 110 -4.67 -14.46 -20.77
N ARG A 111 -3.85 -13.61 -21.40
CA ARG A 111 -2.54 -13.21 -20.87
C ARG A 111 -2.63 -12.41 -19.57
N SER A 112 -3.61 -11.50 -19.46
CA SER A 112 -3.82 -10.70 -18.24
C SER A 112 -4.27 -11.61 -17.10
N ASN A 113 -5.21 -12.53 -17.37
CA ASN A 113 -5.68 -13.51 -16.39
C ASN A 113 -4.56 -14.46 -15.92
N GLU A 114 -3.71 -14.93 -16.84
CA GLU A 114 -2.56 -15.76 -16.49
C GLU A 114 -1.53 -14.98 -15.66
N ALA A 115 -1.28 -13.71 -16.01
CA ALA A 115 -0.40 -12.84 -15.24
C ALA A 115 -0.91 -12.63 -13.82
N THR A 116 -2.21 -12.37 -13.63
CA THR A 116 -2.82 -12.23 -12.28
C THR A 116 -2.67 -13.47 -11.45
N MET A 117 -2.93 -14.65 -12.03
CA MET A 117 -2.78 -15.91 -11.30
C MET A 117 -1.32 -16.12 -10.86
N LYS A 118 -0.36 -15.85 -11.74
CA LYS A 118 1.06 -15.93 -11.40
C LYS A 118 1.44 -14.93 -10.32
N TYR A 119 0.95 -13.70 -10.41
CA TYR A 119 1.29 -12.63 -9.47
C TYR A 119 0.71 -12.89 -8.09
N LEU A 120 -0.53 -13.38 -8.03
CA LEU A 120 -1.17 -13.81 -6.79
C LEU A 120 -0.43 -14.99 -6.14
N LEU A 121 -0.04 -16.01 -6.91
CA LEU A 121 0.67 -17.18 -6.38
C LEU A 121 2.06 -16.81 -5.83
N MET A 122 2.83 -16.01 -6.57
CA MET A 122 4.14 -15.53 -6.13
C MET A 122 4.01 -14.64 -4.89
N GLY A 123 2.96 -13.81 -4.87
CA GLY A 123 2.55 -13.00 -3.73
C GLY A 123 2.28 -13.80 -2.47
N GLY A 124 1.36 -14.76 -2.55
CA GLY A 124 0.98 -15.63 -1.42
C GLY A 124 2.14 -16.48 -0.91
N ALA A 125 3.03 -16.94 -1.78
CA ALA A 125 4.26 -17.63 -1.38
C ALA A 125 5.20 -16.71 -0.58
N SER A 126 5.43 -15.48 -1.05
CA SER A 126 6.22 -14.47 -0.35
C SER A 126 5.59 -14.09 1.00
N SER A 127 4.27 -13.93 1.02
CA SER A 127 3.49 -13.63 2.23
C SER A 127 3.64 -14.73 3.29
N SER A 128 3.55 -15.99 2.86
CA SER A 128 3.74 -17.15 3.74
C SER A 128 5.14 -17.18 4.38
N ILE A 129 6.17 -16.86 3.60
CA ILE A 129 7.56 -16.77 4.10
C ILE A 129 7.69 -15.62 5.11
N LEU A 130 7.06 -14.48 4.81
CA LEU A 130 7.07 -13.31 5.69
C LEU A 130 6.38 -13.61 7.04
N VAL A 131 5.19 -14.22 7.03
CA VAL A 131 4.48 -14.64 8.26
C VAL A 131 5.32 -15.64 9.06
N HIS A 132 6.01 -16.55 8.39
CA HIS A 132 6.91 -17.48 9.07
C HIS A 132 8.08 -16.73 9.75
N GLY A 133 8.65 -15.72 9.11
CA GLY A 133 9.66 -14.84 9.70
C GLY A 133 9.13 -14.07 10.92
N PHE A 134 7.90 -13.55 10.83
CA PHE A 134 7.24 -12.86 11.95
C PHE A 134 6.97 -13.81 13.11
N SER A 135 6.61 -15.07 12.86
CA SER A 135 6.46 -16.08 13.91
C SER A 135 7.75 -16.31 14.69
N TRP A 136 8.92 -16.27 14.03
CA TRP A 136 10.21 -16.39 14.72
C TRP A 136 10.53 -15.14 15.54
N LEU A 137 10.34 -13.95 14.98
CA LEU A 137 10.56 -12.68 15.70
C LEU A 137 9.67 -12.56 16.94
N TYR A 138 8.38 -12.86 16.77
CA TYR A 138 7.41 -12.88 17.86
C TYR A 138 7.79 -13.90 18.95
N GLY A 139 8.26 -15.09 18.54
CA GLY A 139 8.74 -16.11 19.47
C GLY A 139 10.00 -15.70 20.24
N SER A 140 10.95 -15.00 19.59
CA SER A 140 12.16 -14.52 20.26
C SER A 140 11.93 -13.34 21.19
N SER A 141 10.95 -12.48 20.89
CA SER A 141 10.60 -11.31 21.70
C SER A 141 9.80 -11.66 22.96
N GLY A 142 9.33 -12.90 23.08
CA GLY A 142 8.55 -13.33 24.24
C GLY A 142 7.05 -13.03 24.14
N GLY A 143 6.58 -12.67 22.94
CA GLY A 143 5.17 -12.41 22.65
C GLY A 143 4.82 -10.95 22.40
N GLU A 144 5.79 -10.06 22.25
CA GLU A 144 5.51 -8.66 21.89
C GLU A 144 5.27 -8.51 20.39
N ILE A 145 4.34 -7.60 20.07
CA ILE A 145 3.94 -7.26 18.69
C ILE A 145 4.43 -5.87 18.27
N GLU A 146 4.78 -5.02 19.23
CA GLU A 146 5.26 -3.66 18.99
C GLU A 146 6.74 -3.68 18.64
N LEU A 147 7.13 -3.00 17.56
CA LEU A 147 8.53 -2.93 17.14
C LEU A 147 9.46 -2.26 18.16
N GLN A 148 8.92 -1.49 19.11
CA GLN A 148 9.73 -0.87 20.16
C GLN A 148 10.14 -1.84 21.27
N GLU A 149 9.39 -2.94 21.42
CA GLU A 149 9.58 -3.92 22.51
C GLU A 149 10.23 -5.23 22.04
N ILE A 150 10.44 -5.38 20.72
CA ILE A 150 11.12 -6.51 20.06
C ILE A 150 12.61 -6.23 19.88
#